data_AF-A0A0K6H9P6-F1
#
_entry.id   AF-A0A0K6H9P6-F1
#
_cell.length_a   1.000
_cell.length_b   1.000
_cell.length_c   1.000
_cell.angle_alpha   90.00
_cell.angle_beta   90.00
_cell.angle_gamma   90.00
#
_symmetry.space_group_name_H-M   'P 1'
#
loop_
_entity.id
_entity.type
_entity.pdbx_description
1 polymer ?
#
loop_
_entity_poly.entity_id
_entity_poly.type
_entity_poly.pdbx_seq_one_letter_code
_entity_poly.pdbx_strand_id
1 'polypeptide(L)'
;YRWDAATGKAVKTEPELLAKYRAEREQQRLELSTGKAAKMELYSDAESLQAYCKGLPARELKAALQRDGAGWDDVHAVLKKHGLELKAGDKGGYSVKVIDQDLAVKASDVFRSDFAGKANRERLAARLGPFRPASDQVQAITMEKAYKDTRQPLKRDPEKRALQREARAQARAQLKAEYAAYKREASKNRVPIQDEAKKRYQALASVSKARRDEIRRATMTPEARKAALSVEAMEAIKEREALRAELATARLAVKPQTYREWVVDRAAEGQDAAISQLRAFDYQDKRRKKERDQEEAEHAFANTIRLAQPGQLDPVARRIQGVTWQVNKRTGDVTYQIAGRDAFTDHGNRLVMATRSNAVEQDSLVVAMKLARHKYGTTLALTGTDAFKRQCVEAAAKARLDVTFSDPALNALRQQLEQPRIQSPVASQIGGLDALKQRYAAEGVQLYTTAEKAPVSLNVGGKVQPCYSGQIVEVSDRHVIQKIGANVAIAHERGRFDVQPVVGKSVKIVYADGKARNVETMAVNRDRHRGR
;
A
#
# COMPACT_ATOMS: atom_id res chain seq x y z
N TYR A 1 13.14 -1.61 -14.56
CA TYR A 1 13.05 -2.75 -15.48
C TYR A 1 12.52 -2.23 -16.81
N ARG A 2 13.06 -2.68 -17.94
CA ARG A 2 12.61 -2.31 -19.29
C ARG A 2 12.12 -3.56 -20.01
N TRP A 3 11.13 -3.38 -20.88
CA TRP A 3 10.67 -4.45 -21.76
C TRP A 3 11.71 -4.67 -22.86
N ASP A 4 12.18 -5.90 -23.01
CA ASP A 4 13.05 -6.30 -24.10
C ASP A 4 12.23 -7.08 -25.13
N ALA A 5 11.96 -6.45 -26.27
CA ALA A 5 11.12 -7.01 -27.32
C ALA A 5 11.77 -8.23 -28.00
N ALA A 6 13.10 -8.36 -27.95
CA ALA A 6 13.82 -9.49 -28.55
C ALA A 6 13.71 -10.75 -27.68
N THR A 7 13.67 -10.60 -26.36
CA THR A 7 13.57 -11.72 -25.41
C THR A 7 12.18 -11.90 -24.83
N GLY A 8 11.24 -10.98 -25.11
CA GLY A 8 9.87 -11.00 -24.62
C GLY A 8 9.74 -10.91 -23.09
N LYS A 9 10.75 -10.36 -22.41
CA LYS A 9 10.85 -10.35 -20.94
C LYS A 9 11.19 -8.96 -20.40
N ALA A 10 10.78 -8.71 -19.16
CA ALA A 10 11.16 -7.50 -18.43
C ALA A 10 12.57 -7.68 -17.83
N VAL A 11 13.56 -7.01 -18.41
CA VAL A 11 14.97 -7.07 -18.00
C VAL A 11 15.28 -5.91 -17.05
N LYS A 12 16.19 -6.11 -16.08
CA LYS A 12 16.63 -5.03 -15.18
C LYS A 12 17.24 -3.91 -16.02
N THR A 13 16.83 -2.67 -15.74
CA THR A 13 17.37 -1.52 -16.48
C THR A 13 18.79 -1.29 -15.99
N GLU A 14 19.76 -1.25 -16.91
CA GLU A 14 21.15 -1.01 -16.56
C GLU A 14 21.32 0.34 -15.85
N PRO A 15 22.26 0.47 -14.89
CA PRO A 15 22.49 1.72 -14.14
C PRO A 15 22.76 2.94 -15.04
N GLU A 16 23.50 2.74 -16.14
CA GLU A 16 23.80 3.80 -17.12
C GLU A 16 22.56 4.25 -17.89
N LEU A 17 21.68 3.31 -18.25
CA LEU A 17 20.42 3.61 -18.93
C LEU A 17 19.42 4.30 -17.98
N LEU A 18 19.43 3.91 -16.71
CA LEU A 18 18.71 4.60 -15.63
C LEU A 18 19.22 6.03 -15.44
N ALA A 19 20.53 6.26 -15.54
CA ALA A 19 21.12 7.59 -15.49
C ALA A 19 20.72 8.42 -16.72
N LYS A 20 20.72 7.84 -17.92
CA LYS A 20 20.18 8.48 -19.14
C LYS A 20 18.69 8.83 -19.01
N TYR A 21 17.84 7.92 -18.54
CA TYR A 21 16.42 8.21 -18.30
C TYR A 21 16.16 9.23 -17.18
N ARG A 22 17.10 9.40 -16.26
CA ARG A 22 17.04 10.48 -15.25
C ARG A 22 17.46 11.81 -15.88
N ALA A 23 18.53 11.82 -16.66
CA ALA A 23 18.98 12.99 -17.40
C ALA A 23 17.97 13.45 -18.45
N GLU A 24 17.35 12.55 -19.21
CA GLU A 24 16.26 12.84 -20.15
C GLU A 24 15.00 13.33 -19.44
N ARG A 25 14.64 12.75 -18.27
CA ARG A 25 13.52 13.29 -17.46
C ARG A 25 13.85 14.65 -16.86
N GLU A 26 15.11 14.89 -16.53
CA GLU A 26 15.56 16.17 -16.02
C GLU A 26 15.61 17.21 -17.14
N GLN A 27 16.07 16.86 -18.35
CA GLN A 27 15.97 17.65 -19.57
C GLN A 27 14.51 17.92 -19.97
N GLN A 28 13.64 16.90 -19.99
CA GLN A 28 12.20 17.10 -20.21
C GLN A 28 11.56 17.95 -19.12
N ARG A 29 12.00 17.87 -17.86
CA ARG A 29 11.54 18.75 -16.77
C ARG A 29 12.09 20.17 -16.90
N LEU A 30 13.21 20.34 -17.59
CA LEU A 30 13.81 21.63 -17.94
C LEU A 30 13.15 22.22 -19.21
N GLU A 31 12.70 21.40 -20.16
CA GLU A 31 12.00 21.79 -21.39
C GLU A 31 10.49 22.02 -21.18
N LEU A 32 9.84 21.23 -20.33
CA LEU A 32 8.46 21.44 -19.88
C LEU A 32 8.48 22.37 -18.66
N SER A 33 8.33 23.67 -18.90
CA SER A 33 8.04 24.66 -17.87
C SER A 33 6.73 24.32 -17.15
N THR A 34 6.81 23.54 -16.06
CA THR A 34 5.66 23.12 -15.23
C THR A 34 5.39 24.05 -14.05
N GLY A 35 6.08 25.21 -14.01
CA GLY A 35 5.88 26.23 -13.00
C GLY A 35 4.48 26.86 -13.08
N LYS A 36 3.99 27.36 -11.95
CA LYS A 36 2.69 28.07 -11.86
C LYS A 36 2.58 29.19 -12.92
N ALA A 37 3.70 29.83 -13.27
CA ALA A 37 3.77 30.89 -14.28
C ALA A 37 3.50 30.41 -15.71
N ALA A 38 4.08 29.30 -16.16
CA ALA A 38 3.83 28.77 -17.50
C ALA A 38 2.45 28.10 -17.62
N LYS A 39 1.95 27.50 -16.53
CA LYS A 39 0.53 27.11 -16.48
C LYS A 39 -0.38 28.34 -16.59
N MET A 40 -0.03 29.45 -15.94
CA MET A 40 -0.78 30.69 -16.03
C MET A 40 -0.82 31.19 -17.48
N GLU A 41 0.32 31.30 -18.16
CA GLU A 41 0.40 31.68 -19.59
C GLU A 41 -0.40 30.76 -20.52
N LEU A 42 -0.47 29.45 -20.21
CA LEU A 42 -1.24 28.51 -21.02
C LEU A 42 -2.76 28.71 -20.89
N TYR A 43 -3.23 29.17 -19.73
CA TYR A 43 -4.66 29.26 -19.40
C TYR A 43 -5.21 30.69 -19.37
N SER A 44 -4.34 31.69 -19.42
CA SER A 44 -4.69 33.09 -19.65
C SER A 44 -3.82 33.60 -20.79
N ASP A 45 -4.41 34.25 -21.79
CA ASP A 45 -3.71 34.89 -22.92
C ASP A 45 -2.89 36.13 -22.47
N ALA A 46 -2.15 36.00 -21.37
CA ALA A 46 -1.39 37.05 -20.70
C ALA A 46 0.01 36.51 -20.33
N GLU A 47 1.04 37.32 -20.58
CA GLU A 47 2.43 37.00 -20.26
C GLU A 47 2.65 36.99 -18.73
N SER A 48 3.36 35.99 -18.19
CA SER A 48 3.75 36.03 -16.77
C SER A 48 4.90 37.01 -16.53
N LEU A 49 4.97 37.55 -15.31
CA LEU A 49 6.16 38.29 -14.86
C LEU A 49 7.45 37.47 -15.04
N GLN A 50 7.37 36.14 -14.93
CA GLN A 50 8.54 35.28 -15.12
C GLN A 50 9.01 35.27 -16.59
N ALA A 51 8.09 35.24 -17.57
CA ALA A 51 8.44 35.34 -18.98
C ALA A 51 8.90 36.75 -19.34
N TYR A 52 8.20 37.79 -18.86
CA TYR A 52 8.59 39.19 -19.06
C TYR A 52 10.04 39.43 -18.60
N CYS A 53 10.38 39.05 -17.37
CA CYS A 53 11.73 39.20 -16.84
C CYS A 53 12.78 38.41 -17.65
N LYS A 54 12.43 37.23 -18.19
CA LYS A 54 13.33 36.40 -19.02
C LYS A 54 13.52 36.95 -20.45
N GLY A 55 12.68 37.88 -20.89
CA GLY A 55 12.75 38.50 -22.21
C GLY A 55 13.77 39.65 -22.26
N LEU A 56 13.29 40.84 -22.64
CA LEU A 56 14.11 42.05 -22.81
C LEU A 56 14.91 42.44 -21.55
N PRO A 57 14.36 42.42 -20.32
CA PRO A 57 15.09 42.78 -19.11
C PRO A 57 16.32 41.90 -18.86
N ALA A 58 16.20 40.57 -19.04
CA ALA A 58 17.34 39.66 -18.88
C ALA A 58 18.45 39.93 -19.91
N ARG A 59 18.07 40.24 -21.16
CA ARG A 59 19.03 40.53 -22.23
C ARG A 59 19.81 41.81 -21.96
N GLU A 60 19.13 42.88 -21.56
CA GLU A 60 19.76 44.16 -21.24
C GLU A 60 20.57 44.09 -19.95
N LEU A 61 20.10 43.36 -18.94
CA LEU A 61 20.85 43.14 -17.70
C LEU A 61 22.15 42.41 -18.00
N LYS A 62 22.11 41.37 -18.83
CA LYS A 62 23.31 40.64 -19.25
C LYS A 62 24.29 41.56 -19.99
N ALA A 63 23.80 42.43 -20.87
CA ALA A 63 24.64 43.38 -21.61
C ALA A 63 25.29 44.42 -20.67
N ALA A 64 24.53 44.96 -19.70
CA ALA A 64 25.08 45.89 -18.70
C ALA A 64 26.14 45.21 -17.83
N LEU A 65 25.87 43.98 -17.40
CA LEU A 65 26.81 43.17 -16.62
C LEU A 65 28.06 42.72 -17.39
N GLN A 66 28.10 42.84 -18.72
CA GLN A 66 29.28 42.53 -19.54
C GLN A 66 30.20 43.74 -19.76
N ARG A 67 29.80 44.96 -19.35
CA ARG A 67 30.63 46.16 -19.46
C ARG A 67 31.73 46.14 -18.39
N ASP A 68 32.91 46.59 -18.77
CA ASP A 68 34.02 46.79 -17.81
C ASP A 68 33.64 47.89 -16.81
N GLY A 69 33.80 47.60 -15.51
CA GLY A 69 33.46 48.52 -14.43
C GLY A 69 31.97 48.58 -14.06
N ALA A 70 31.13 47.66 -14.54
CA ALA A 70 29.72 47.59 -14.16
C ALA A 70 29.55 47.52 -12.62
N GLY A 71 28.58 48.27 -12.10
CA GLY A 71 28.23 48.33 -10.68
C GLY A 71 26.79 47.94 -10.39
N TRP A 72 26.42 48.00 -9.10
CA TRP A 72 25.02 47.75 -8.68
C TRP A 72 24.04 48.81 -9.21
N ASP A 73 24.47 50.05 -9.39
CA ASP A 73 23.62 51.09 -9.96
C ASP A 73 23.26 50.83 -11.43
N ASP A 74 24.15 50.22 -12.22
CA ASP A 74 23.83 49.80 -13.59
C ASP A 74 22.77 48.69 -13.61
N VAL A 75 22.86 47.74 -12.67
CA VAL A 75 21.86 46.68 -12.50
C VAL A 75 20.50 47.27 -12.15
N HIS A 76 20.46 48.19 -11.18
CA HIS A 76 19.23 48.84 -10.76
C HIS A 76 18.66 49.75 -11.85
N ALA A 77 19.51 50.48 -12.58
CA ALA A 77 19.11 51.34 -13.69
C ALA A 77 18.42 50.55 -14.81
N VAL A 78 19.01 49.42 -15.23
CA VAL A 78 18.42 48.55 -16.24
C VAL A 78 17.10 47.98 -15.76
N LEU A 79 17.04 47.43 -14.54
CA LEU A 79 15.80 46.87 -14.02
C LEU A 79 14.71 47.94 -13.92
N LYS A 80 15.05 49.14 -13.46
CA LYS A 80 14.10 50.24 -13.33
C LYS A 80 13.58 50.75 -14.67
N LYS A 81 14.42 50.78 -15.70
CA LYS A 81 13.99 51.08 -17.09
C LYS A 81 12.88 50.13 -17.57
N HIS A 82 12.87 48.88 -17.07
CA HIS A 82 11.84 47.87 -17.30
C HIS A 82 10.76 47.79 -16.21
N GLY A 83 10.67 48.77 -15.32
CA GLY A 83 9.67 48.80 -14.25
C GLY A 83 9.87 47.73 -13.18
N LEU A 84 11.12 47.27 -12.99
CA LEU A 84 11.50 46.22 -12.05
C LEU A 84 12.47 46.79 -11.00
N GLU A 85 12.39 46.28 -9.78
CA GLU A 85 13.32 46.57 -8.68
C GLU A 85 13.95 45.29 -8.14
N LEU A 86 15.23 45.33 -7.79
CA LEU A 86 15.94 44.20 -7.18
C LEU A 86 16.02 44.38 -5.67
N LYS A 87 15.50 43.40 -4.93
CA LYS A 87 15.54 43.37 -3.46
C LYS A 87 16.36 42.19 -2.96
N ALA A 88 17.34 42.48 -2.10
CA ALA A 88 18.05 41.46 -1.33
C ALA A 88 17.15 40.96 -0.18
N GLY A 89 17.14 39.65 0.04
CA GLY A 89 16.46 39.01 1.15
C GLY A 89 17.43 38.59 2.25
N ASP A 90 16.92 38.42 3.47
CA ASP A 90 17.70 38.20 4.70
C ASP A 90 18.61 36.97 4.65
N LYS A 91 18.27 35.97 3.84
CA LYS A 91 19.04 34.73 3.65
C LYS A 91 19.99 34.79 2.44
N GLY A 92 20.35 36.00 1.99
CA GLY A 92 21.25 36.28 0.86
C GLY A 92 20.66 35.99 -0.52
N GLY A 93 19.35 35.72 -0.62
CA GLY A 93 18.64 35.57 -1.90
C GLY A 93 18.27 36.93 -2.49
N TYR A 94 17.86 36.95 -3.76
CA TYR A 94 17.38 38.15 -4.43
C TYR A 94 16.00 37.92 -5.03
N SER A 95 15.16 38.94 -4.98
CA SER A 95 13.83 38.98 -5.59
C SER A 95 13.71 40.18 -6.52
N VAL A 96 13.01 40.00 -7.62
CA VAL A 96 12.71 41.04 -8.61
C VAL A 96 11.23 41.37 -8.45
N LYS A 97 10.93 42.60 -8.05
CA LYS A 97 9.55 43.07 -7.83
C LYS A 97 9.18 44.09 -8.91
N VAL A 98 7.92 44.11 -9.31
CA VAL A 98 7.39 45.12 -10.24
C VAL A 98 7.15 46.40 -9.45
N ILE A 99 7.60 47.53 -9.97
CA ILE A 99 7.37 48.83 -9.35
C ILE A 99 5.86 49.13 -9.39
N ASP A 100 5.31 49.69 -8.30
CA ASP A 100 3.89 50.01 -8.13
C ASP A 100 2.91 48.82 -8.13
N GLN A 101 3.41 47.57 -8.10
CA GLN A 101 2.57 46.37 -7.99
C GLN A 101 3.10 45.44 -6.89
N ASP A 102 2.21 44.72 -6.19
CA ASP A 102 2.61 43.70 -5.23
C ASP A 102 2.88 42.35 -5.89
N LEU A 103 3.75 42.35 -6.90
CA LEU A 103 4.12 41.17 -7.67
C LEU A 103 5.64 41.00 -7.71
N ALA A 104 6.12 39.83 -7.32
CA ALA A 104 7.54 39.53 -7.28
C ALA A 104 7.87 38.11 -7.76
N VAL A 105 9.06 37.96 -8.33
CA VAL A 105 9.65 36.68 -8.73
C VAL A 105 11.04 36.54 -8.13
N LYS A 106 11.47 35.30 -7.90
CA LYS A 106 12.82 35.04 -7.40
C LYS A 106 13.83 35.32 -8.50
N ALA A 107 14.86 36.12 -8.22
CA ALA A 107 15.88 36.47 -9.22
C ALA A 107 16.58 35.21 -9.78
N SER A 108 16.77 34.17 -8.98
CA SER A 108 17.37 32.90 -9.43
C SER A 108 16.55 32.15 -10.48
N ASP A 109 15.27 32.49 -10.66
CA ASP A 109 14.35 31.79 -11.56
C ASP A 109 14.19 32.54 -12.89
N VAL A 110 14.60 33.81 -12.95
CA VAL A 110 14.54 34.68 -14.14
C VAL A 110 15.92 35.07 -14.66
N PHE A 111 16.89 35.29 -13.77
CA PHE A 111 18.27 35.68 -14.08
C PHE A 111 19.25 34.59 -13.60
N ARG A 112 19.09 33.36 -14.13
CA ARG A 112 19.81 32.17 -13.64
C ARG A 112 21.33 32.30 -13.69
N SER A 113 21.88 32.91 -14.75
CA SER A 113 23.33 33.02 -14.96
C SER A 113 24.04 33.73 -13.81
N ASP A 114 23.38 34.71 -13.21
CA ASP A 114 23.99 35.64 -12.24
C ASP A 114 23.50 35.36 -10.82
N PHE A 115 22.26 34.90 -10.66
CA PHE A 115 21.62 34.77 -9.35
C PHE A 115 21.32 33.32 -8.92
N ALA A 116 21.46 32.31 -9.78
CA ALA A 116 21.21 30.92 -9.39
C ALA A 116 22.44 30.25 -8.77
N GLY A 117 22.29 29.77 -7.53
CA GLY A 117 23.35 29.09 -6.79
C GLY A 117 24.25 30.04 -6.01
N LYS A 118 25.07 29.50 -5.10
CA LYS A 118 26.00 30.29 -4.27
C LYS A 118 27.17 30.82 -5.10
N ALA A 119 27.77 29.96 -5.94
CA ALA A 119 28.92 30.30 -6.77
C ALA A 119 28.67 31.48 -7.73
N ASN A 120 27.51 31.54 -8.40
CA ASN A 120 27.20 32.66 -9.30
C ASN A 120 27.00 33.98 -8.54
N ARG A 121 26.39 33.94 -7.35
CA ARG A 121 26.24 35.13 -6.49
C ARG A 121 27.58 35.60 -5.93
N GLU A 122 28.47 34.68 -5.55
CA GLU A 122 29.84 35.01 -5.12
C GLU A 122 30.65 35.61 -6.27
N ARG A 123 30.53 35.07 -7.50
CA ARG A 123 31.16 35.66 -8.70
C ARG A 123 30.61 37.06 -9.01
N LEU A 124 29.29 37.25 -8.88
CA LEU A 124 28.66 38.55 -9.08
C LEU A 124 29.13 39.56 -8.02
N ALA A 125 29.21 39.15 -6.76
CA ALA A 125 29.70 39.99 -5.67
C ALA A 125 31.21 40.30 -5.79
N ALA A 126 32.01 39.36 -6.29
CA ALA A 126 33.43 39.60 -6.58
C ALA A 126 33.62 40.66 -7.68
N ARG A 127 32.68 40.75 -8.63
CA ARG A 127 32.72 41.70 -9.74
C ARG A 127 32.11 43.07 -9.40
N LEU A 128 30.92 43.09 -8.80
CA LEU A 128 30.16 44.31 -8.50
C LEU A 128 30.41 44.87 -7.10
N GLY A 129 31.11 44.13 -6.24
CA GLY A 129 31.23 44.41 -4.81
C GLY A 129 29.99 43.96 -4.01
N PRO A 130 29.96 44.26 -2.69
CA PRO A 130 28.82 43.94 -1.84
C PRO A 130 27.55 44.61 -2.36
N PHE A 131 26.41 43.92 -2.22
CA PHE A 131 25.12 44.45 -2.66
C PHE A 131 24.85 45.84 -2.09
N ARG A 132 24.49 46.78 -2.96
CA ARG A 132 24.04 48.13 -2.60
C ARG A 132 22.61 48.33 -3.10
N PRO A 133 21.71 48.94 -2.31
CA PRO A 133 20.40 49.36 -2.80
C PRO A 133 20.56 50.45 -3.88
N ALA A 134 19.51 50.66 -4.67
CA ALA A 134 19.51 51.65 -5.75
C ALA A 134 19.75 53.07 -5.21
N SER A 135 20.72 53.78 -5.79
CA SER A 135 21.01 55.18 -5.44
C SER A 135 19.87 56.13 -5.86
N ASP A 136 19.85 57.34 -5.29
CA ASP A 136 18.85 58.36 -5.61
C ASP A 136 18.85 58.75 -7.09
N GLN A 137 20.02 58.68 -7.75
CA GLN A 137 20.14 58.90 -9.19
C GLN A 137 19.41 57.82 -10.00
N VAL A 138 19.52 56.57 -9.56
CA VAL A 138 18.73 55.48 -10.15
C VAL A 138 17.25 55.68 -9.84
N GLN A 139 16.88 56.20 -8.67
CA GLN A 139 15.50 56.55 -8.34
C GLN A 139 14.92 57.71 -9.19
N ALA A 140 15.74 58.49 -9.88
CA ALA A 140 15.29 59.52 -10.83
C ALA A 140 15.06 59.01 -12.27
N ILE A 141 15.51 57.80 -12.63
CA ILE A 141 15.37 57.24 -14.00
C ILE A 141 13.89 57.00 -14.36
N THR A 142 13.47 57.46 -15.54
CA THR A 142 12.11 57.24 -16.09
C THR A 142 11.94 55.80 -16.59
N MET A 143 10.80 55.18 -16.31
CA MET A 143 10.48 53.84 -16.81
C MET A 143 10.14 53.91 -18.31
N GLU A 144 10.76 53.07 -19.14
CA GLU A 144 10.47 53.02 -20.59
C GLU A 144 9.45 51.94 -20.93
N LYS A 145 9.52 50.80 -20.24
CA LYS A 145 8.55 49.71 -20.33
C LYS A 145 8.26 49.21 -18.93
N ALA A 146 7.00 48.94 -18.63
CA ALA A 146 6.61 48.35 -17.36
C ALA A 146 5.77 47.10 -17.62
N TYR A 147 5.94 46.08 -16.77
CA TYR A 147 5.08 44.91 -16.80
C TYR A 147 3.64 45.31 -16.51
N LYS A 148 2.74 45.07 -17.48
CA LYS A 148 1.30 45.26 -17.31
C LYS A 148 0.63 43.91 -17.14
N ASP A 149 0.07 43.69 -15.97
CA ASP A 149 -0.76 42.54 -15.71
C ASP A 149 -2.13 42.70 -16.41
N THR A 150 -2.26 42.11 -17.59
CA THR A 150 -3.49 42.17 -18.41
C THR A 150 -4.52 41.11 -18.06
N ARG A 151 -4.40 40.45 -16.89
CA ARG A 151 -5.38 39.46 -16.43
C ARG A 151 -6.78 40.08 -16.42
N GLN A 152 -7.71 39.46 -17.14
CA GLN A 152 -9.13 39.77 -16.96
C GLN A 152 -9.52 39.47 -15.50
N PRO A 153 -10.40 40.29 -14.88
CA PRO A 153 -10.90 40.01 -13.54
C PRO A 153 -11.48 38.58 -13.48
N LEU A 154 -11.42 37.96 -12.29
CA LEU A 154 -11.96 36.61 -12.06
C LEU A 154 -13.29 36.43 -12.78
N LYS A 155 -13.36 35.44 -13.70
CA LYS A 155 -14.50 35.16 -14.60
C LYS A 155 -15.88 35.08 -13.92
N ARG A 156 -15.93 35.03 -12.58
CA ARG A 156 -17.13 35.01 -11.74
C ARG A 156 -16.88 35.75 -10.42
N ASP A 157 -17.77 36.66 -10.09
CA ASP A 157 -17.84 37.42 -8.83
C ASP A 157 -17.70 36.50 -7.58
N PRO A 158 -16.67 36.71 -6.74
CA PRO A 158 -16.47 35.97 -5.50
C PRO A 158 -17.63 36.04 -4.51
N GLU A 159 -18.29 37.19 -4.37
CA GLU A 159 -19.35 37.44 -3.39
C GLU A 159 -20.61 36.68 -3.77
N LYS A 160 -21.03 36.80 -5.03
CA LYS A 160 -22.14 36.01 -5.59
C LYS A 160 -21.93 34.51 -5.42
N ARG A 161 -20.68 34.03 -5.54
CA ARG A 161 -20.33 32.61 -5.29
C ARG A 161 -20.45 32.25 -3.81
N ALA A 162 -20.08 33.14 -2.90
CA ALA A 162 -20.22 32.91 -1.46
C ALA A 162 -21.69 32.82 -1.06
N LEU A 163 -22.51 33.79 -1.50
CA LEU A 163 -23.96 33.82 -1.27
C LEU A 163 -24.65 32.55 -1.79
N GLN A 164 -24.35 32.14 -3.03
CA GLN A 164 -24.93 30.91 -3.58
C GLN A 164 -24.49 29.64 -2.83
N ARG A 165 -23.27 29.63 -2.25
CA ARG A 165 -22.79 28.49 -1.45
C ARG A 165 -23.55 28.41 -0.13
N GLU A 166 -23.77 29.56 0.51
CA GLU A 166 -24.51 29.67 1.76
C GLU A 166 -25.99 29.28 1.57
N ALA A 167 -26.66 29.84 0.56
CA ALA A 167 -28.04 29.48 0.21
C ALA A 167 -28.21 27.97 -0.02
N ARG A 168 -27.26 27.34 -0.74
CA ARG A 168 -27.23 25.88 -0.92
C ARG A 168 -26.98 25.12 0.39
N ALA A 169 -26.21 25.67 1.32
CA ALA A 169 -25.96 25.04 2.61
C ALA A 169 -27.21 25.09 3.50
N GLN A 170 -27.89 26.24 3.53
CA GLN A 170 -29.16 26.42 4.25
C GLN A 170 -30.24 25.50 3.70
N ALA A 171 -30.44 25.46 2.37
CA ALA A 171 -31.42 24.56 1.74
C ALA A 171 -31.18 23.08 2.08
N ARG A 172 -29.91 22.63 2.11
CA ARG A 172 -29.58 21.25 2.54
C ARG A 172 -29.83 21.02 4.03
N ALA A 173 -29.57 22.01 4.88
CA ALA A 173 -29.82 21.91 6.32
C ALA A 173 -31.32 21.81 6.60
N GLN A 174 -32.13 22.61 5.90
CA GLN A 174 -33.59 22.57 5.98
C GLN A 174 -34.14 21.21 5.53
N LEU A 175 -33.72 20.69 4.37
CA LEU A 175 -34.15 19.38 3.88
C LEU A 175 -33.83 18.25 4.88
N LYS A 176 -32.67 18.32 5.54
CA LYS A 176 -32.31 17.38 6.61
C LYS A 176 -33.17 17.54 7.86
N ALA A 177 -33.52 18.77 8.23
CA ALA A 177 -34.39 19.05 9.37
C ALA A 177 -35.82 18.54 9.13
N GLU A 178 -36.33 18.69 7.91
CA GLU A 178 -37.61 18.13 7.46
C GLU A 178 -37.61 16.60 7.56
N TYR A 179 -36.57 15.93 7.05
CA TYR A 179 -36.44 14.48 7.20
C TYR A 179 -36.33 14.04 8.68
N ALA A 180 -35.63 14.81 9.51
CA ALA A 180 -35.55 14.53 10.95
C ALA A 180 -36.91 14.71 11.65
N ALA A 181 -37.73 15.67 11.21
CA ALA A 181 -39.11 15.81 11.68
C ALA A 181 -39.98 14.62 11.26
N TYR A 182 -39.94 14.25 9.97
CA TYR A 182 -40.60 13.05 9.44
C TYR A 182 -40.24 11.79 10.24
N LYS A 183 -38.96 11.56 10.52
CA LYS A 183 -38.50 10.40 11.31
C LYS A 183 -39.01 10.42 12.75
N ARG A 184 -39.08 11.59 13.37
CA ARG A 184 -39.61 11.74 14.74
C ARG A 184 -41.10 11.40 14.76
N GLU A 185 -41.86 11.90 13.80
CA GLU A 185 -43.29 11.61 13.67
C GLU A 185 -43.56 10.14 13.38
N ALA A 186 -42.84 9.54 12.42
CA ALA A 186 -42.95 8.11 12.14
C ALA A 186 -42.60 7.24 13.35
N SER A 187 -41.63 7.66 14.17
CA SER A 187 -41.29 6.97 15.43
C SER A 187 -42.42 7.07 16.45
N LYS A 188 -43.07 8.24 16.59
CA LYS A 188 -44.23 8.42 17.47
C LYS A 188 -45.40 7.53 17.04
N ASN A 189 -45.70 7.50 15.74
CA ASN A 189 -46.80 6.69 15.19
C ASN A 189 -46.55 5.18 15.34
N ARG A 190 -45.29 4.75 15.52
CA ARG A 190 -44.94 3.34 15.74
C ARG A 190 -45.22 2.84 17.16
N VAL A 191 -45.18 3.72 18.16
CA VAL A 191 -45.39 3.36 19.57
C VAL A 191 -46.72 2.64 19.81
N PRO A 192 -47.89 3.17 19.39
CA PRO A 192 -49.17 2.51 19.64
C PRO A 192 -49.25 1.12 18.98
N ILE A 193 -48.68 0.96 17.78
CA ILE A 193 -48.62 -0.33 17.06
C ILE A 193 -47.80 -1.36 17.85
N GLN A 194 -46.71 -0.92 18.50
CA GLN A 194 -45.90 -1.81 19.34
C GLN A 194 -46.62 -2.21 20.63
N ASP A 195 -47.34 -1.28 21.25
CA ASP A 195 -48.12 -1.54 22.45
C ASP A 195 -49.28 -2.50 22.16
N GLU A 196 -49.97 -2.32 21.04
CA GLU A 196 -51.02 -3.24 20.58
C GLU A 196 -50.46 -4.64 20.32
N ALA A 197 -49.33 -4.74 19.62
CA ALA A 197 -48.64 -6.02 19.40
C ALA A 197 -48.31 -6.73 20.73
N LYS A 198 -47.85 -5.99 21.74
CA LYS A 198 -47.56 -6.53 23.08
C LYS A 198 -48.83 -7.05 23.74
N LYS A 199 -49.94 -6.30 23.67
CA LYS A 199 -51.25 -6.73 24.19
C LYS A 199 -51.73 -8.01 23.51
N ARG A 200 -51.61 -8.12 22.17
CA ARG A 200 -52.03 -9.34 21.42
C ARG A 200 -51.20 -10.57 21.82
N TYR A 201 -49.89 -10.43 22.02
CA TYR A 201 -49.08 -11.53 22.55
C TYR A 201 -49.45 -11.93 23.99
N GLN A 202 -49.75 -10.95 24.85
CA GLN A 202 -50.20 -11.22 26.22
C GLN A 202 -51.56 -11.93 26.24
N ALA A 203 -52.50 -11.49 25.40
CA ALA A 203 -53.81 -12.13 25.24
C ALA A 203 -53.65 -13.58 24.77
N LEU A 204 -52.84 -13.83 23.73
CA LEU A 204 -52.58 -15.18 23.24
C LEU A 204 -51.95 -16.07 24.33
N ALA A 205 -50.96 -15.56 25.05
CA ALA A 205 -50.34 -16.29 26.16
C ALA A 205 -51.33 -16.61 27.29
N SER A 206 -52.28 -15.71 27.56
CA SER A 206 -53.33 -15.93 28.56
C SER A 206 -54.32 -17.03 28.13
N VAL A 207 -54.68 -17.06 26.84
CA VAL A 207 -55.56 -18.09 26.27
C VAL A 207 -54.89 -19.47 26.34
N SER A 208 -53.65 -19.61 25.87
CA SER A 208 -52.93 -20.89 25.95
C SER A 208 -52.63 -21.31 27.40
N LYS A 209 -52.54 -20.37 28.35
CA LYS A 209 -52.47 -20.71 29.77
C LYS A 209 -53.79 -21.29 30.26
N ALA A 210 -54.92 -20.65 29.95
CA ALA A 210 -56.24 -21.12 30.33
C ALA A 210 -56.55 -22.51 29.76
N ARG A 211 -56.29 -22.75 28.47
CA ARG A 211 -56.45 -24.06 27.81
C ARG A 211 -55.62 -25.17 28.49
N ARG A 212 -54.36 -24.89 28.82
CA ARG A 212 -53.52 -25.85 29.57
C ARG A 212 -54.04 -26.12 30.98
N ASP A 213 -54.53 -25.10 31.68
CA ASP A 213 -55.08 -25.27 33.02
C ASP A 213 -56.39 -26.07 32.99
N GLU A 214 -57.19 -25.95 31.94
CA GLU A 214 -58.37 -26.78 31.70
C GLU A 214 -57.99 -28.25 31.45
N ILE A 215 -57.02 -28.52 30.57
CA ILE A 215 -56.49 -29.88 30.33
C ILE A 215 -55.94 -30.50 31.62
N ARG A 216 -55.31 -29.71 32.50
CA ARG A 216 -54.81 -30.20 33.80
C ARG A 216 -55.92 -30.58 34.77
N ARG A 217 -57.04 -29.87 34.75
CA ARG A 217 -58.20 -30.11 35.64
C ARG A 217 -59.11 -31.22 35.14
N ALA A 218 -59.09 -31.51 33.84
CA ALA A 218 -59.94 -32.53 33.25
C ALA A 218 -59.59 -33.96 33.74
N THR A 219 -60.63 -34.77 33.92
CA THR A 219 -60.52 -36.17 34.36
C THR A 219 -60.11 -37.05 33.17
N MET A 220 -58.85 -37.45 33.12
CA MET A 220 -58.25 -38.24 32.03
C MET A 220 -57.07 -39.06 32.53
N THR A 221 -56.70 -40.11 31.79
CA THR A 221 -55.49 -40.90 32.07
C THR A 221 -54.23 -40.04 31.89
N PRO A 222 -53.11 -40.38 32.57
CA PRO A 222 -51.85 -39.65 32.43
C PRO A 222 -51.36 -39.54 30.97
N GLU A 223 -51.53 -40.60 30.18
CA GLU A 223 -51.13 -40.67 28.77
C GLU A 223 -51.96 -39.72 27.91
N ALA A 224 -53.29 -39.72 28.11
CA ALA A 224 -54.20 -38.82 27.41
C ALA A 224 -53.93 -37.34 27.76
N ARG A 225 -53.62 -37.03 29.03
CA ARG A 225 -53.24 -35.68 29.45
C ARG A 225 -51.95 -35.21 28.79
N LYS A 226 -50.95 -36.08 28.72
CA LYS A 226 -49.67 -35.77 28.07
C LYS A 226 -49.87 -35.50 26.58
N ALA A 227 -50.68 -36.31 25.90
CA ALA A 227 -51.03 -36.09 24.49
C ALA A 227 -51.77 -34.75 24.28
N ALA A 228 -52.80 -34.46 25.08
CA ALA A 228 -53.57 -33.21 24.99
C ALA A 228 -52.70 -31.97 25.22
N LEU A 229 -51.81 -31.99 26.22
CA LEU A 229 -50.85 -30.90 26.46
C LEU A 229 -49.87 -30.70 25.31
N SER A 230 -49.46 -31.79 24.64
CA SER A 230 -48.59 -31.72 23.47
C SER A 230 -49.30 -31.10 22.25
N VAL A 231 -50.58 -31.44 22.05
CA VAL A 231 -51.40 -30.85 20.97
C VAL A 231 -51.61 -29.35 21.22
N GLU A 232 -52.00 -28.95 22.43
CA GLU A 232 -52.14 -27.53 22.79
C GLU A 232 -50.80 -26.78 22.66
N ALA A 233 -49.67 -27.40 23.03
CA ALA A 233 -48.36 -26.79 22.85
C ALA A 233 -48.04 -26.57 21.36
N MET A 234 -48.38 -27.52 20.49
CA MET A 234 -48.24 -27.36 19.04
C MET A 234 -49.16 -26.24 18.51
N GLU A 235 -50.41 -26.19 18.94
CA GLU A 235 -51.38 -25.17 18.53
C GLU A 235 -50.95 -23.76 18.97
N ALA A 236 -50.52 -23.61 20.23
CA ALA A 236 -50.01 -22.35 20.74
C ALA A 236 -48.75 -21.86 19.98
N ILE A 237 -47.88 -22.77 19.54
CA ILE A 237 -46.74 -22.42 18.66
C ILE A 237 -47.26 -21.91 17.32
N LYS A 238 -48.18 -22.63 16.67
CA LYS A 238 -48.77 -22.22 15.38
C LYS A 238 -49.46 -20.85 15.46
N GLU A 239 -50.29 -20.62 16.48
CA GLU A 239 -50.97 -19.34 16.69
C GLU A 239 -49.95 -18.20 16.92
N ARG A 240 -48.88 -18.47 17.68
CA ARG A 240 -47.82 -17.48 17.93
C ARG A 240 -47.03 -17.15 16.68
N GLU A 241 -46.74 -18.14 15.83
CA GLU A 241 -46.07 -17.94 14.55
C GLU A 241 -46.95 -17.18 13.56
N ALA A 242 -48.24 -17.50 13.49
CA ALA A 242 -49.21 -16.76 12.68
C ALA A 242 -49.28 -15.29 13.10
N LEU A 243 -49.41 -15.01 14.41
CA LEU A 243 -49.39 -13.64 14.94
C LEU A 243 -48.05 -12.95 14.67
N ARG A 244 -46.93 -13.68 14.76
CA ARG A 244 -45.61 -13.13 14.41
C ARG A 244 -45.52 -12.74 12.93
N ALA A 245 -46.06 -13.56 12.03
CA ALA A 245 -46.08 -13.28 10.61
C ALA A 245 -46.95 -12.06 10.30
N GLU A 246 -48.17 -11.99 10.86
CA GLU A 246 -49.08 -10.85 10.75
C GLU A 246 -48.44 -9.55 11.26
N LEU A 247 -47.83 -9.58 12.45
CA LEU A 247 -47.16 -8.41 12.99
C LEU A 247 -45.90 -8.02 12.19
N ALA A 248 -45.24 -8.98 11.55
CA ALA A 248 -44.11 -8.69 10.68
C ALA A 248 -44.55 -7.95 9.40
N THR A 249 -45.66 -8.35 8.77
CA THR A 249 -46.22 -7.66 7.61
C THR A 249 -46.71 -6.25 7.97
N ALA A 250 -47.43 -6.10 9.08
CA ALA A 250 -47.86 -4.80 9.58
C ALA A 250 -46.67 -3.86 9.88
N ARG A 251 -45.59 -4.38 10.47
CA ARG A 251 -44.36 -3.61 10.72
C ARG A 251 -43.66 -3.16 9.44
N LEU A 252 -43.71 -3.97 8.38
CA LEU A 252 -43.14 -3.62 7.10
C LEU A 252 -43.93 -2.49 6.42
N ALA A 253 -45.26 -2.54 6.51
CA ALA A 253 -46.15 -1.51 5.97
C ALA A 253 -45.93 -0.12 6.59
N VAL A 254 -45.65 -0.06 7.90
CA VAL A 254 -45.43 1.22 8.63
C VAL A 254 -43.94 1.56 8.77
N LYS A 255 -43.07 0.89 8.01
CA LYS A 255 -41.64 1.17 8.05
C LYS A 255 -41.37 2.57 7.50
N PRO A 256 -40.75 3.49 8.26
CA PRO A 256 -40.39 4.80 7.74
C PRO A 256 -39.42 4.67 6.58
N GLN A 257 -39.62 5.50 5.57
CA GLN A 257 -38.74 5.61 4.42
C GLN A 257 -37.31 5.91 4.85
N THR A 258 -36.36 5.39 4.07
CA THR A 258 -34.96 5.81 4.15
C THR A 258 -34.82 7.25 3.65
N TYR A 259 -33.73 7.91 4.03
CA TYR A 259 -33.47 9.28 3.57
C TYR A 259 -33.43 9.38 2.04
N ARG A 260 -32.93 8.36 1.35
CA ARG A 260 -32.84 8.37 -0.11
C ARG A 260 -34.22 8.24 -0.76
N GLU A 261 -35.07 7.33 -0.28
CA GLU A 261 -36.46 7.18 -0.75
C GLU A 261 -37.26 8.46 -0.48
N TRP A 262 -37.20 8.99 0.74
CA TRP A 262 -37.90 10.22 1.11
C TRP A 262 -37.47 11.44 0.25
N VAL A 263 -36.17 11.56 -0.06
CA VAL A 263 -35.66 12.62 -0.95
C VAL A 263 -36.15 12.42 -2.39
N VAL A 264 -36.35 11.17 -2.86
CA VAL A 264 -36.90 10.91 -4.20
C VAL A 264 -38.33 11.44 -4.29
N ASP A 265 -39.17 11.14 -3.29
CA ASP A 265 -40.56 11.62 -3.25
C ASP A 265 -40.62 13.15 -3.21
N ARG A 266 -39.82 13.78 -2.34
CA ARG A 266 -39.71 15.25 -2.27
C ARG A 266 -39.22 15.88 -3.59
N ALA A 267 -38.32 15.21 -4.30
CA ALA A 267 -37.85 15.68 -5.60
C ALA A 267 -38.93 15.53 -6.68
N ALA A 268 -39.75 14.47 -6.63
CA ALA A 268 -40.89 14.27 -7.51
C ALA A 268 -41.99 15.31 -7.27
N GLU A 269 -42.16 15.76 -6.03
CA GLU A 269 -43.01 16.90 -5.65
C GLU A 269 -42.45 18.27 -6.11
N GLY A 270 -41.24 18.31 -6.71
CA GLY A 270 -40.64 19.53 -7.26
C GLY A 270 -39.79 20.33 -6.28
N GLN A 271 -39.41 19.78 -5.12
CA GLN A 271 -38.55 20.49 -4.17
C GLN A 271 -37.09 20.58 -4.67
N ASP A 272 -36.62 21.79 -4.99
CA ASP A 272 -35.27 22.03 -5.56
C ASP A 272 -34.13 21.49 -4.70
N ALA A 273 -34.24 21.62 -3.37
CA ALA A 273 -33.25 21.12 -2.43
C ALA A 273 -33.10 19.59 -2.53
N ALA A 274 -34.21 18.87 -2.73
CA ALA A 274 -34.25 17.42 -2.89
C ALA A 274 -33.64 16.99 -4.24
N ILE A 275 -33.98 17.68 -5.33
CA ILE A 275 -33.37 17.46 -6.65
C ILE A 275 -31.85 17.65 -6.59
N SER A 276 -31.38 18.74 -5.95
CA SER A 276 -29.95 18.98 -5.75
C SER A 276 -29.30 17.90 -4.89
N GLN A 277 -30.03 17.35 -3.91
CA GLN A 277 -29.54 16.28 -3.04
C GLN A 277 -29.43 14.95 -3.78
N LEU A 278 -30.34 14.63 -4.70
CA LEU A 278 -30.23 13.45 -5.58
C LEU A 278 -28.97 13.51 -6.44
N ARG A 279 -28.66 14.67 -7.04
CA ARG A 279 -27.40 14.87 -7.77
C ARG A 279 -26.18 14.71 -6.86
N ALA A 280 -26.26 15.18 -5.61
CA ALA A 280 -25.19 14.98 -4.64
C ALA A 280 -24.95 13.50 -4.34
N PHE A 281 -26.01 12.68 -4.26
CA PHE A 281 -25.86 11.23 -4.12
C PHE A 281 -25.18 10.60 -5.34
N ASP A 282 -25.60 10.94 -6.56
CA ASP A 282 -24.95 10.45 -7.79
C ASP A 282 -23.44 10.79 -7.83
N TYR A 283 -23.07 12.03 -7.50
CA TYR A 283 -21.66 12.41 -7.42
C TYR A 283 -20.89 11.66 -6.32
N GLN A 284 -21.53 11.40 -5.19
CA GLN A 284 -20.93 10.60 -4.12
C GLN A 284 -20.74 9.15 -4.57
N ASP A 285 -21.72 8.55 -5.24
CA ASP A 285 -21.69 7.17 -5.73
C ASP A 285 -20.61 7.02 -6.82
N LYS A 286 -20.52 7.95 -7.76
CA LYS A 286 -19.45 8.01 -8.78
C LYS A 286 -18.06 8.12 -8.16
N ARG A 287 -17.89 8.97 -7.14
CA ARG A 287 -16.62 9.13 -6.44
C ARG A 287 -16.22 7.86 -5.70
N ARG A 288 -17.17 7.24 -4.99
CA ARG A 288 -16.96 5.95 -4.30
C ARG A 288 -16.62 4.84 -5.28
N LYS A 289 -17.28 4.80 -6.44
CA LYS A 289 -16.93 3.86 -7.51
C LYS A 289 -15.50 4.09 -7.96
N LYS A 290 -15.10 5.33 -8.25
CA LYS A 290 -13.71 5.64 -8.64
C LYS A 290 -12.70 5.27 -7.56
N GLU A 291 -12.99 5.56 -6.28
CA GLU A 291 -12.14 5.15 -5.15
C GLU A 291 -12.00 3.63 -5.11
N ARG A 292 -13.09 2.88 -5.24
CA ARG A 292 -13.08 1.41 -5.27
C ARG A 292 -12.32 0.86 -6.47
N ASP A 293 -12.52 1.43 -7.66
CA ASP A 293 -11.83 1.02 -8.88
C ASP A 293 -10.31 1.29 -8.76
N GLN A 294 -9.93 2.40 -8.10
CA GLN A 294 -8.53 2.71 -7.80
C GLN A 294 -7.95 1.75 -6.76
N GLU A 295 -8.65 1.48 -5.65
CA GLU A 295 -8.25 0.48 -4.66
C GLU A 295 -8.10 -0.91 -5.31
N GLU A 296 -9.02 -1.29 -6.20
CA GLU A 296 -8.93 -2.55 -6.95
C GLU A 296 -7.69 -2.60 -7.86
N ALA A 297 -7.36 -1.51 -8.54
CA ALA A 297 -6.15 -1.40 -9.35
C ALA A 297 -4.87 -1.44 -8.49
N GLU A 298 -4.85 -0.77 -7.34
CA GLU A 298 -3.74 -0.81 -6.38
C GLU A 298 -3.53 -2.23 -5.84
N HIS A 299 -4.63 -2.95 -5.57
CA HIS A 299 -4.60 -4.32 -5.08
C HIS A 299 -4.50 -5.39 -6.19
N ALA A 300 -4.49 -5.02 -7.47
CA ALA A 300 -4.38 -5.96 -8.58
C ALA A 300 -3.09 -6.79 -8.51
N PHE A 301 -2.01 -6.17 -8.02
CA PHE A 301 -0.70 -6.81 -7.82
C PHE A 301 -0.41 -7.20 -6.36
N ALA A 302 -1.36 -6.96 -5.45
CA ALA A 302 -1.21 -7.35 -4.05
C ALA A 302 -1.32 -8.87 -3.89
N ASN A 303 -0.73 -9.37 -2.81
CA ASN A 303 -0.89 -10.76 -2.37
C ASN A 303 -2.32 -10.97 -1.89
N THR A 304 -3.15 -11.59 -2.74
CA THR A 304 -4.57 -11.80 -2.44
C THR A 304 -5.05 -13.20 -2.77
N ILE A 305 -6.06 -13.63 -2.01
CA ILE A 305 -6.86 -14.83 -2.28
C ILE A 305 -8.24 -14.36 -2.73
N ARG A 306 -8.68 -14.75 -3.92
CA ARG A 306 -9.90 -14.24 -4.57
C ARG A 306 -10.85 -15.35 -4.95
N LEU A 307 -12.10 -14.95 -5.19
CA LEU A 307 -13.07 -15.76 -5.92
C LEU A 307 -12.52 -16.09 -7.32
N ALA A 308 -12.57 -17.36 -7.72
CA ALA A 308 -12.00 -17.80 -8.99
C ALA A 308 -12.75 -17.26 -10.22
N GLN A 309 -14.05 -16.99 -10.07
CA GLN A 309 -14.88 -16.38 -11.09
C GLN A 309 -15.25 -14.94 -10.69
N PRO A 310 -15.48 -14.02 -11.65
CA PRO A 310 -15.98 -12.69 -11.33
C PRO A 310 -17.30 -12.78 -10.56
N GLY A 311 -17.36 -12.14 -9.40
CA GLY A 311 -18.55 -12.10 -8.56
C GLY A 311 -18.46 -11.02 -7.50
N GLN A 312 -19.63 -10.56 -7.03
CA GLN A 312 -19.73 -9.66 -5.89
C GLN A 312 -20.10 -10.45 -4.65
N LEU A 313 -19.24 -10.39 -3.65
CA LEU A 313 -19.47 -10.95 -2.31
C LEU A 313 -19.15 -9.86 -1.29
N ASP A 314 -19.88 -9.84 -0.19
CA ASP A 314 -19.66 -8.88 0.89
C ASP A 314 -18.61 -9.39 1.89
N PRO A 315 -17.87 -8.51 2.58
CA PRO A 315 -17.02 -8.90 3.69
C PRO A 315 -17.82 -9.65 4.76
N VAL A 316 -17.23 -10.71 5.34
CA VAL A 316 -17.89 -11.48 6.40
C VAL A 316 -17.04 -11.42 7.65
N ALA A 317 -17.64 -10.96 8.75
CA ALA A 317 -17.06 -11.05 10.08
C ALA A 317 -17.45 -12.40 10.72
N ARG A 318 -16.52 -13.35 10.73
CA ARG A 318 -16.75 -14.69 11.25
C ARG A 318 -15.81 -14.99 12.42
N ARG A 319 -16.36 -15.61 13.45
CA ARG A 319 -15.58 -16.12 14.56
C ARG A 319 -14.72 -17.30 14.11
N ILE A 320 -13.40 -17.13 14.18
CA ILE A 320 -12.40 -18.17 13.95
C ILE A 320 -11.60 -18.32 15.24
N GLN A 321 -11.33 -19.56 15.67
CA GLN A 321 -10.62 -19.81 16.92
C GLN A 321 -9.21 -19.19 16.88
N GLY A 322 -8.86 -18.43 17.92
CA GLY A 322 -7.55 -17.76 18.01
C GLY A 322 -7.41 -16.51 17.14
N VAL A 323 -8.48 -16.07 16.47
CA VAL A 323 -8.48 -14.91 15.57
C VAL A 323 -9.51 -13.88 16.05
N THR A 324 -9.11 -12.62 16.06
CA THR A 324 -9.98 -11.47 16.32
C THR A 324 -10.17 -10.67 15.04
N TRP A 325 -11.14 -9.77 14.98
CA TRP A 325 -11.36 -8.94 13.81
C TRP A 325 -11.79 -7.52 14.16
N GLN A 326 -11.55 -6.61 13.22
CA GLN A 326 -12.02 -5.23 13.27
C GLN A 326 -12.74 -4.90 11.97
N VAL A 327 -13.89 -4.23 12.08
CA VAL A 327 -14.69 -3.82 10.92
C VAL A 327 -14.44 -2.34 10.65
N ASN A 328 -14.03 -2.03 9.42
CA ASN A 328 -13.95 -0.65 8.97
C ASN A 328 -15.37 -0.08 8.86
N LYS A 329 -15.71 0.85 9.74
CA LYS A 329 -17.06 1.45 9.80
C LYS A 329 -17.47 2.21 8.54
N ARG A 330 -16.51 2.57 7.68
CA ARG A 330 -16.76 3.31 6.43
C ARG A 330 -16.98 2.39 5.24
N THR A 331 -16.16 1.34 5.12
CA THR A 331 -16.14 0.45 3.94
C THR A 331 -16.82 -0.89 4.18
N GLY A 332 -16.93 -1.31 5.44
CA GLY A 332 -17.39 -2.65 5.81
C GLY A 332 -16.29 -3.72 5.75
N ASP A 333 -15.08 -3.36 5.32
CA ASP A 333 -13.96 -4.32 5.25
C ASP A 333 -13.65 -4.91 6.63
N VAL A 334 -13.29 -6.18 6.66
CA VAL A 334 -13.02 -6.91 7.91
C VAL A 334 -11.54 -7.27 7.98
N THR A 335 -10.80 -6.60 8.85
CA THR A 335 -9.40 -6.93 9.13
C THR A 335 -9.32 -7.99 10.21
N TYR A 336 -8.75 -9.15 9.87
CA TYR A 336 -8.52 -10.27 10.78
C TYR A 336 -7.14 -10.18 11.41
N GLN A 337 -7.09 -10.45 12.72
CA GLN A 337 -5.90 -10.34 13.55
C GLN A 337 -5.58 -11.65 14.26
N ILE A 338 -4.33 -12.10 14.17
CA ILE A 338 -3.80 -13.30 14.84
C ILE A 338 -2.74 -12.82 15.83
N ALA A 339 -2.84 -13.27 17.09
CA ALA A 339 -1.96 -12.83 18.17
C ALA A 339 -1.82 -11.28 18.27
N GLY A 340 -2.91 -10.55 17.99
CA GLY A 340 -2.94 -9.09 18.04
C GLY A 340 -2.29 -8.37 16.85
N ARG A 341 -1.87 -9.09 15.80
CA ARG A 341 -1.30 -8.52 14.56
C ARG A 341 -2.24 -8.72 13.38
N ASP A 342 -2.32 -7.73 12.50
CA ASP A 342 -3.10 -7.83 11.25
C ASP A 342 -2.55 -8.96 10.38
N ALA A 343 -3.40 -9.94 10.08
CA ALA A 343 -3.07 -11.08 9.23
C ALA A 343 -3.53 -10.83 7.78
N PHE A 344 -4.81 -10.47 7.60
CA PHE A 344 -5.38 -10.16 6.29
C PHE A 344 -6.67 -9.34 6.43
N THR A 345 -7.08 -8.68 5.35
CA THR A 345 -8.34 -7.91 5.28
C THR A 345 -9.27 -8.51 4.23
N ASP A 346 -10.51 -8.79 4.64
CA ASP A 346 -11.60 -9.21 3.76
C ASP A 346 -12.30 -8.00 3.17
N HIS A 347 -12.18 -7.85 1.85
CA HIS A 347 -12.84 -6.81 1.05
C HIS A 347 -14.07 -7.33 0.29
N GLY A 348 -14.57 -8.51 0.64
CA GLY A 348 -15.71 -9.09 -0.04
C GLY A 348 -15.29 -10.09 -1.12
N ASN A 349 -14.83 -9.59 -2.25
CA ASN A 349 -14.42 -10.44 -3.39
C ASN A 349 -12.96 -10.93 -3.32
N ARG A 350 -12.19 -10.43 -2.34
CA ARG A 350 -10.78 -10.76 -2.14
C ARG A 350 -10.38 -10.64 -0.69
N LEU A 351 -9.44 -11.49 -0.27
CA LEU A 351 -8.71 -11.37 0.98
C LEU A 351 -7.32 -10.82 0.66
N VAL A 352 -6.97 -9.65 1.19
CA VAL A 352 -5.66 -9.02 1.01
C VAL A 352 -4.79 -9.33 2.20
N MET A 353 -3.64 -9.97 1.98
CA MET A 353 -2.71 -10.31 3.07
C MET A 353 -1.97 -9.07 3.58
N ALA A 354 -1.74 -9.01 4.88
CA ALA A 354 -0.94 -7.93 5.48
C ALA A 354 0.53 -8.06 5.06
N THR A 355 1.12 -6.99 4.52
CA THR A 355 2.48 -6.97 3.95
C THR A 355 3.54 -6.38 4.88
N ARG A 356 3.19 -5.98 6.11
CA ARG A 356 4.10 -5.22 7.00
C ARG A 356 5.17 -6.05 7.71
N SER A 357 5.13 -7.38 7.62
CA SER A 357 6.23 -8.25 8.03
C SER A 357 6.61 -9.15 6.87
N ASN A 358 7.90 -9.18 6.52
CA ASN A 358 8.45 -9.93 5.37
C ASN A 358 8.30 -11.47 5.45
N ALA A 359 7.50 -11.99 6.37
CA ALA A 359 6.95 -13.33 6.34
C ALA A 359 5.45 -13.22 6.61
N VAL A 360 4.63 -13.55 5.62
CA VAL A 360 3.25 -13.94 5.92
C VAL A 360 3.38 -15.24 6.71
N GLU A 361 3.04 -15.21 8.00
CA GLU A 361 3.12 -16.39 8.83
C GLU A 361 2.26 -17.51 8.22
N GLN A 362 2.78 -18.73 8.18
CA GLN A 362 2.10 -19.87 7.53
C GLN A 362 0.68 -20.08 8.09
N ASP A 363 0.49 -19.81 9.39
CA ASP A 363 -0.80 -19.89 10.06
C ASP A 363 -1.80 -18.85 9.53
N SER A 364 -1.34 -17.64 9.19
CA SER A 364 -2.17 -16.60 8.58
C SER A 364 -2.70 -17.03 7.22
N LEU A 365 -1.86 -17.70 6.42
CA LEU A 365 -2.27 -18.26 5.11
C LEU A 365 -3.33 -19.35 5.26
N VAL A 366 -3.13 -20.27 6.21
CA VAL A 366 -4.08 -21.36 6.46
C VAL A 366 -5.43 -20.81 6.91
N VAL A 367 -5.44 -19.84 7.83
CA VAL A 367 -6.67 -19.19 8.29
C VAL A 367 -7.35 -18.45 7.14
N ALA A 368 -6.61 -17.68 6.34
CA ALA A 368 -7.14 -16.96 5.18
C ALA A 368 -7.74 -17.93 4.15
N MET A 369 -7.06 -19.04 3.84
CA MET A 369 -7.57 -20.06 2.89
C MET A 369 -8.79 -20.81 3.42
N LYS A 370 -8.88 -21.09 4.73
CA LYS A 370 -10.09 -21.67 5.33
C LYS A 370 -11.29 -20.73 5.20
N LEU A 371 -11.09 -19.44 5.46
CA LEU A 371 -12.13 -18.43 5.27
C LEU A 371 -12.50 -18.31 3.78
N ALA A 372 -11.50 -18.22 2.90
CA ALA A 372 -11.70 -18.15 1.46
C ALA A 372 -12.47 -19.36 0.94
N ARG A 373 -12.13 -20.58 1.36
CA ARG A 373 -12.86 -21.79 0.96
C ARG A 373 -14.33 -21.73 1.34
N HIS A 374 -14.61 -21.27 2.55
CA HIS A 374 -16.00 -21.16 3.01
C HIS A 374 -16.78 -20.09 2.24
N LYS A 375 -16.10 -19.05 1.77
CA LYS A 375 -16.71 -17.88 1.12
C LYS A 375 -16.81 -18.02 -0.40
N TYR A 376 -15.78 -18.54 -1.03
CA TYR A 376 -15.57 -18.60 -2.48
C TYR A 376 -15.77 -20.01 -3.05
N GLY A 377 -15.91 -21.02 -2.18
CA GLY A 377 -15.93 -22.43 -2.59
C GLY A 377 -14.54 -23.05 -2.64
N THR A 378 -14.45 -24.25 -3.21
CA THR A 378 -13.21 -25.03 -3.23
C THR A 378 -12.15 -24.46 -4.17
N THR A 379 -12.53 -23.82 -5.27
CA THR A 379 -11.60 -23.25 -6.25
C THR A 379 -11.28 -21.79 -5.95
N LEU A 380 -10.00 -21.49 -5.73
CA LEU A 380 -9.49 -20.17 -5.34
C LEU A 380 -8.56 -19.60 -6.42
N ALA A 381 -8.64 -18.30 -6.67
CA ALA A 381 -7.65 -17.59 -7.49
C ALA A 381 -6.63 -16.86 -6.59
N LEU A 382 -5.35 -16.95 -6.94
CA LEU A 382 -4.26 -16.27 -6.22
C LEU A 382 -3.63 -15.18 -7.08
N THR A 383 -3.50 -13.97 -6.53
CA THR A 383 -2.74 -12.87 -7.14
C THR A 383 -1.61 -12.44 -6.22
N GLY A 384 -0.55 -11.84 -6.77
CA GLY A 384 0.61 -11.39 -6.02
C GLY A 384 1.90 -12.02 -6.51
N THR A 385 2.93 -12.01 -5.65
CA THR A 385 4.26 -12.51 -6.00
C THR A 385 4.28 -14.03 -6.13
N ASP A 386 5.19 -14.56 -6.96
CA ASP A 386 5.35 -16.01 -7.09
C ASP A 386 5.75 -16.68 -5.76
N ALA A 387 6.52 -15.98 -4.94
CA ALA A 387 6.84 -16.43 -3.58
C ALA A 387 5.58 -16.60 -2.73
N PHE A 388 4.65 -15.63 -2.78
CA PHE A 388 3.37 -15.71 -2.08
C PHE A 388 2.50 -16.87 -2.59
N LYS A 389 2.40 -17.04 -3.92
CA LYS A 389 1.65 -18.15 -4.52
C LYS A 389 2.20 -19.50 -4.07
N ARG A 390 3.53 -19.68 -4.06
CA ARG A 390 4.19 -20.90 -3.56
C ARG A 390 3.91 -21.13 -2.08
N GLN A 391 4.05 -20.10 -1.24
CA GLN A 391 3.73 -20.21 0.20
C GLN A 391 2.27 -20.61 0.44
N CYS A 392 1.33 -20.12 -0.38
CA CYS A 392 -0.07 -20.55 -0.31
C CYS A 392 -0.21 -22.04 -0.64
N VAL A 393 0.42 -22.50 -1.71
CA VAL A 393 0.37 -23.91 -2.12
C VAL A 393 1.00 -24.81 -1.04
N GLU A 394 2.16 -24.43 -0.49
CA GLU A 394 2.82 -25.16 0.60
C GLU A 394 1.98 -25.21 1.87
N ALA A 395 1.36 -24.10 2.26
CA ALA A 395 0.46 -24.04 3.41
C ALA A 395 -0.80 -24.90 3.19
N ALA A 396 -1.38 -24.88 1.99
CA ALA A 396 -2.54 -25.72 1.65
C ALA A 396 -2.21 -27.22 1.69
N ALA A 397 -1.06 -27.62 1.14
CA ALA A 397 -0.58 -29.00 1.14
C ALA A 397 -0.29 -29.50 2.56
N LYS A 398 0.51 -28.74 3.33
CA LYS A 398 0.90 -29.11 4.70
C LYS A 398 -0.31 -29.22 5.64
N ALA A 399 -1.28 -28.31 5.50
CA ALA A 399 -2.51 -28.33 6.29
C ALA A 399 -3.62 -29.22 5.69
N ARG A 400 -3.33 -29.92 4.57
CA ARG A 400 -4.28 -30.79 3.84
C ARG A 400 -5.63 -30.11 3.60
N LEU A 401 -5.61 -28.84 3.17
CA LEU A 401 -6.83 -28.08 2.93
C LEU A 401 -7.49 -28.57 1.64
N ASP A 402 -8.78 -28.90 1.67
CA ASP A 402 -9.54 -29.21 0.46
C ASP A 402 -9.81 -27.94 -0.35
N VAL A 403 -8.86 -27.54 -1.19
CA VAL A 403 -8.90 -26.34 -2.04
C VAL A 403 -8.20 -26.64 -3.38
N THR A 404 -8.71 -26.11 -4.47
CA THR A 404 -8.06 -26.12 -5.78
C THR A 404 -7.73 -24.70 -6.20
N PHE A 405 -6.73 -24.53 -7.04
CA PHE A 405 -6.37 -23.22 -7.57
C PHE A 405 -6.86 -23.09 -9.01
N SER A 406 -7.26 -21.87 -9.41
CA SER A 406 -7.65 -21.59 -10.79
C SER A 406 -6.49 -21.76 -11.78
N ASP A 407 -5.25 -21.65 -11.31
CA ASP A 407 -4.02 -21.89 -12.08
C ASP A 407 -3.61 -23.38 -12.01
N PRO A 408 -3.62 -24.12 -13.13
CA PRO A 408 -3.23 -25.53 -13.16
C PRO A 408 -1.80 -25.79 -12.67
N ALA A 409 -0.87 -24.86 -12.87
CA ALA A 409 0.52 -25.04 -12.44
C ALA A 409 0.66 -25.06 -10.91
N LEU A 410 -0.18 -24.30 -10.20
CA LEU A 410 -0.21 -24.32 -8.73
C LEU A 410 -0.79 -25.63 -8.19
N ASN A 411 -1.78 -26.21 -8.89
CA ASN A 411 -2.31 -27.53 -8.54
C ASN A 411 -1.27 -28.63 -8.76
N ALA A 412 -0.50 -28.57 -9.85
CA ALA A 412 0.60 -29.52 -10.09
C ALA A 412 1.68 -29.43 -9.01
N LEU A 413 2.06 -28.20 -8.62
CA LEU A 413 2.99 -27.98 -7.50
C LEU A 413 2.45 -28.55 -6.19
N ARG A 414 1.15 -28.35 -5.91
CA ARG A 414 0.50 -28.92 -4.72
C ARG A 414 0.61 -30.44 -4.71
N GLN A 415 0.27 -31.09 -5.82
CA GLN A 415 0.35 -32.55 -5.97
C GLN A 415 1.78 -33.06 -5.75
N GLN A 416 2.79 -32.35 -6.24
CA GLN A 416 4.20 -32.69 -5.98
C GLN A 416 4.59 -32.60 -4.50
N LEU A 417 4.06 -31.61 -3.77
CA LEU A 417 4.30 -31.45 -2.34
C LEU A 417 3.52 -32.44 -1.47
N GLU A 418 2.35 -32.90 -1.95
CA GLU A 418 1.50 -33.88 -1.26
C GLU A 418 1.86 -35.33 -1.56
N GLN A 419 2.56 -35.59 -2.67
CA GLN A 419 3.16 -36.89 -2.90
C GLN A 419 4.03 -37.22 -1.67
N PRO A 420 3.80 -38.37 -1.01
CA PRO A 420 4.78 -38.85 -0.07
C PRO A 420 6.09 -38.88 -0.84
N ARG A 421 7.15 -38.25 -0.32
CA ARG A 421 8.49 -38.60 -0.77
C ARG A 421 8.54 -40.11 -0.58
N ILE A 422 8.37 -40.86 -1.66
CA ILE A 422 8.68 -42.28 -1.68
C ILE A 422 10.15 -42.27 -1.28
N GLN A 423 10.39 -42.57 -0.02
CA GLN A 423 11.71 -42.97 0.41
C GLN A 423 11.96 -44.21 -0.42
N SER A 424 12.68 -44.04 -1.53
CA SER A 424 13.29 -45.17 -2.21
C SER A 424 13.96 -46.01 -1.10
N PRO A 425 13.79 -47.35 -1.07
CA PRO A 425 14.33 -48.20 -0.02
C PRO A 425 15.87 -48.24 0.06
N VAL A 426 16.56 -47.23 -0.49
CA VAL A 426 18.01 -47.07 -0.55
C VAL A 426 18.49 -46.04 0.48
N ALA A 427 17.60 -45.43 1.27
CA ALA A 427 17.94 -44.45 2.30
C ALA A 427 18.22 -45.05 3.70
N SER A 428 18.58 -46.34 3.77
CA SER A 428 19.04 -47.03 4.98
C SER A 428 20.49 -47.52 4.90
N GLN A 429 21.27 -46.98 3.95
CA GLN A 429 22.73 -47.12 3.92
C GLN A 429 23.37 -45.74 3.73
N ILE A 430 23.36 -44.93 4.79
CA ILE A 430 24.45 -43.96 4.98
C ILE A 430 25.65 -44.82 5.36
N GLY A 431 26.49 -45.12 4.38
CA GLY A 431 27.84 -45.56 4.69
C GLY A 431 28.47 -44.49 5.58
N GLY A 432 29.03 -44.93 6.71
CA GLY A 432 29.75 -44.07 7.64
C GLY A 432 30.88 -43.30 6.96
N LEU A 433 31.64 -42.55 7.74
CA LEU A 433 32.82 -41.82 7.27
C LEU A 433 33.70 -42.65 6.30
N ASP A 434 33.76 -43.97 6.47
CA ASP A 434 34.48 -44.90 5.60
C ASP A 434 33.94 -44.99 4.16
N ALA A 435 32.63 -44.97 3.95
CA ALA A 435 32.06 -44.93 2.61
C ALA A 435 32.32 -43.58 1.94
N LEU A 436 32.30 -42.50 2.73
CA LEU A 436 32.64 -41.18 2.24
C LEU A 436 34.12 -41.13 1.82
N LYS A 437 35.01 -41.72 2.60
CA LYS A 437 36.43 -41.88 2.25
C LYS A 437 36.62 -42.68 0.97
N GLN A 438 35.88 -43.78 0.78
CA GLN A 438 35.93 -44.59 -0.45
C GLN A 438 35.46 -43.83 -1.68
N ARG A 439 34.36 -43.06 -1.59
CA ARG A 439 33.86 -42.24 -2.72
C ARG A 439 34.89 -41.19 -3.15
N TYR A 440 35.42 -40.43 -2.19
CA TYR A 440 36.41 -39.41 -2.50
C TYR A 440 37.72 -40.03 -3.01
N ALA A 441 38.13 -41.19 -2.49
CA ALA A 441 39.29 -41.92 -3.00
C ALA A 441 39.11 -42.38 -4.47
N ALA A 442 37.91 -42.81 -4.86
CA ALA A 442 37.59 -43.15 -6.25
C ALA A 442 37.65 -41.93 -7.20
N GLU A 443 37.42 -40.73 -6.66
CA GLU A 443 37.59 -39.45 -7.37
C GLU A 443 39.04 -38.91 -7.32
N GLY A 444 39.98 -39.69 -6.77
CA GLY A 444 41.39 -39.30 -6.62
C GLY A 444 41.63 -38.25 -5.52
N VAL A 445 40.68 -38.05 -4.62
CA VAL A 445 40.75 -37.09 -3.51
C VAL A 445 40.82 -37.82 -2.17
N GLN A 446 41.89 -37.61 -1.42
CA GLN A 446 42.02 -38.23 -0.10
C GLN A 446 41.26 -37.42 0.96
N LEU A 447 40.28 -38.06 1.62
CA LEU A 447 39.45 -37.45 2.65
C LEU A 447 39.98 -37.79 4.05
N TYR A 448 40.27 -36.76 4.84
CA TYR A 448 40.73 -36.88 6.23
C TYR A 448 39.69 -36.31 7.19
N THR A 449 39.71 -36.74 8.43
CA THR A 449 39.03 -36.04 9.53
C THR A 449 39.90 -34.92 10.11
N THR A 450 39.30 -34.06 10.93
CA THR A 450 40.06 -33.06 11.71
C THR A 450 41.04 -33.68 12.72
N ALA A 451 40.91 -34.97 13.05
CA ALA A 451 41.86 -35.68 13.91
C ALA A 451 43.06 -36.25 13.12
N GLU A 452 42.84 -36.63 11.86
CA GLU A 452 43.85 -37.30 11.02
C GLU A 452 44.79 -36.32 10.30
N LYS A 453 44.33 -35.09 10.04
CA LYS A 453 45.12 -34.09 9.33
C LYS A 453 45.21 -32.80 10.12
N ALA A 454 46.41 -32.47 10.56
CA ALA A 454 46.65 -31.29 11.37
C ALA A 454 46.23 -30.00 10.63
N PRO A 455 45.50 -29.10 11.30
CA PRO A 455 45.14 -27.79 10.77
C PRO A 455 46.36 -26.88 10.64
N VAL A 456 46.27 -25.87 9.78
CA VAL A 456 47.30 -24.83 9.69
C VAL A 456 47.09 -23.82 10.82
N SER A 457 48.15 -23.55 11.57
CA SER A 457 48.16 -22.54 12.64
C SER A 457 48.05 -21.13 12.08
N LEU A 458 46.98 -20.42 12.42
CA LEU A 458 46.74 -19.03 12.04
C LEU A 458 46.87 -18.13 13.27
N ASN A 459 47.68 -17.08 13.19
CA ASN A 459 47.74 -16.06 14.23
C ASN A 459 46.58 -15.07 14.05
N VAL A 460 45.65 -15.04 15.01
CA VAL A 460 44.55 -14.07 15.06
C VAL A 460 44.60 -13.37 16.41
N GLY A 461 44.96 -12.08 16.41
CA GLY A 461 44.99 -11.26 17.64
C GLY A 461 45.92 -11.79 18.73
N GLY A 462 47.11 -12.30 18.37
CA GLY A 462 48.10 -12.83 19.31
C GLY A 462 47.83 -14.24 19.84
N LYS A 463 46.75 -14.89 19.39
CA LYS A 463 46.45 -16.31 19.70
C LYS A 463 46.60 -17.16 18.45
N VAL A 464 47.33 -18.27 18.56
CA VAL A 464 47.48 -19.27 17.51
C VAL A 464 46.22 -20.15 17.48
N GLN A 465 45.47 -20.10 16.38
CA GLN A 465 44.24 -20.88 16.21
C GLN A 465 44.35 -21.87 15.03
N PRO A 466 43.90 -23.12 15.19
CA PRO A 466 43.86 -24.10 14.11
C PRO A 466 42.81 -23.74 13.06
N CYS A 467 43.21 -23.70 11.78
CA CYS A 467 42.30 -23.42 10.67
C CYS A 467 42.47 -24.33 9.44
N TYR A 468 41.37 -24.47 8.69
CA TYR A 468 41.35 -25.08 7.35
C TYR A 468 40.75 -24.07 6.36
N SER A 469 41.36 -23.95 5.18
CA SER A 469 40.90 -23.02 4.13
C SER A 469 40.68 -23.77 2.84
N GLY A 470 39.53 -23.55 2.21
CA GLY A 470 39.15 -24.30 1.03
C GLY A 470 37.67 -24.16 0.67
N GLN A 471 37.29 -24.80 -0.43
CA GLN A 471 35.92 -24.78 -0.94
C GLN A 471 35.06 -25.84 -0.26
N ILE A 472 33.84 -25.50 0.11
CA ILE A 472 32.87 -26.45 0.63
C ILE A 472 32.26 -27.20 -0.54
N VAL A 473 32.42 -28.52 -0.56
CA VAL A 473 32.00 -29.36 -1.69
C VAL A 473 30.75 -30.16 -1.38
N GLU A 474 30.52 -30.50 -0.11
CA GLU A 474 29.36 -31.29 0.31
C GLU A 474 28.95 -30.92 1.73
N VAL A 475 27.65 -30.84 1.98
CA VAL A 475 27.08 -30.68 3.33
C VAL A 475 26.00 -31.76 3.49
N SER A 476 26.29 -32.72 4.34
CA SER A 476 25.39 -33.84 4.67
C SER A 476 24.73 -33.62 6.03
N ASP A 477 23.92 -34.58 6.50
CA ASP A 477 23.29 -34.51 7.82
C ASP A 477 24.29 -34.60 8.98
N ARG A 478 25.48 -35.22 8.77
CA ARG A 478 26.50 -35.42 9.81
C ARG A 478 27.81 -34.69 9.57
N HIS A 479 28.21 -34.49 8.32
CA HIS A 479 29.51 -33.92 7.97
C HIS A 479 29.41 -32.77 6.96
N VAL A 480 30.33 -31.82 7.09
CA VAL A 480 30.65 -30.78 6.11
C VAL A 480 31.99 -31.12 5.50
N ILE A 481 32.09 -31.19 4.18
CA ILE A 481 33.32 -31.56 3.47
C ILE A 481 33.94 -30.32 2.82
N GLN A 482 35.19 -30.03 3.19
CA GLN A 482 35.96 -28.92 2.68
C GLN A 482 37.16 -29.42 1.88
N LYS A 483 37.24 -29.05 0.60
CA LYS A 483 38.40 -29.34 -0.26
C LYS A 483 39.48 -28.29 -0.01
N ILE A 484 40.60 -28.72 0.58
CA ILE A 484 41.71 -27.85 1.02
C ILE A 484 42.91 -27.87 0.07
N GLY A 485 42.89 -28.74 -0.95
CA GLY A 485 43.91 -28.82 -1.99
C GLY A 485 43.40 -29.61 -3.20
N ALA A 486 44.24 -29.78 -4.23
CA ALA A 486 43.86 -30.45 -5.48
C ALA A 486 43.27 -31.85 -5.23
N ASN A 487 43.92 -32.63 -4.35
CA ASN A 487 43.59 -34.03 -4.08
C ASN A 487 43.34 -34.29 -2.57
N VAL A 488 42.98 -33.27 -1.80
CA VAL A 488 42.79 -33.38 -0.34
C VAL A 488 41.50 -32.69 0.10
N ALA A 489 40.69 -33.41 0.87
CA ALA A 489 39.51 -32.89 1.53
C ALA A 489 39.51 -33.21 3.04
N ILE A 490 38.81 -32.38 3.82
CA ILE A 490 38.62 -32.54 5.26
C ILE A 490 37.12 -32.69 5.56
N ALA A 491 36.78 -33.69 6.37
CA ALA A 491 35.46 -33.87 6.94
C ALA A 491 35.36 -33.21 8.32
N HIS A 492 34.44 -32.26 8.44
CA HIS A 492 34.11 -31.56 9.68
C HIS A 492 32.77 -32.08 10.21
N GLU A 493 32.63 -32.25 11.53
CA GLU A 493 31.33 -32.58 12.15
C GLU A 493 30.36 -31.40 12.02
N ARG A 494 29.19 -31.65 11.43
CA ARG A 494 28.17 -30.62 11.18
C ARG A 494 27.66 -29.97 12.47
N GLY A 495 27.62 -30.72 13.58
CA GLY A 495 27.17 -30.24 14.88
C GLY A 495 28.07 -29.17 15.51
N ARG A 496 29.28 -28.95 14.98
CA ARG A 496 30.22 -27.93 15.51
C ARG A 496 30.02 -26.54 14.91
N PHE A 497 29.13 -26.37 13.93
CA PHE A 497 28.88 -25.10 13.24
C PHE A 497 27.62 -24.41 13.78
N ASP A 498 27.77 -23.16 14.24
CA ASP A 498 26.62 -22.32 14.62
C ASP A 498 25.86 -21.82 13.37
N VAL A 499 26.57 -21.57 12.27
CA VAL A 499 26.01 -21.19 10.95
C VAL A 499 26.51 -22.16 9.90
N GLN A 500 25.58 -22.77 9.15
CA GLN A 500 25.93 -23.79 8.16
C GLN A 500 26.62 -23.16 6.94
N PRO A 501 27.79 -23.67 6.53
CA PRO A 501 28.47 -23.20 5.33
C PRO A 501 27.71 -23.63 4.07
N VAL A 502 27.83 -22.83 3.01
CA VAL A 502 27.13 -23.04 1.74
C VAL A 502 28.04 -23.80 0.77
N VAL A 503 27.53 -24.88 0.16
CA VAL A 503 28.22 -25.64 -0.88
C VAL A 503 28.62 -24.72 -2.04
N GLY A 504 29.83 -24.89 -2.56
CA GLY A 504 30.42 -24.10 -3.63
C GLY A 504 31.20 -22.86 -3.14
N LYS A 505 31.05 -22.43 -1.88
CA LYS A 505 31.79 -21.26 -1.36
C LYS A 505 33.17 -21.64 -0.81
N SER A 506 34.16 -20.80 -1.07
CA SER A 506 35.48 -20.85 -0.44
C SER A 506 35.45 -20.14 0.92
N VAL A 507 35.70 -20.90 1.98
CA VAL A 507 35.64 -20.40 3.35
C VAL A 507 36.90 -20.79 4.11
N LYS A 508 37.20 -20.04 5.17
CA LYS A 508 38.18 -20.41 6.19
C LYS A 508 37.44 -20.86 7.44
N ILE A 509 37.63 -22.11 7.85
CA ILE A 509 37.05 -22.68 9.07
C ILE A 509 38.09 -22.57 10.17
N VAL A 510 37.78 -21.82 11.22
CA VAL A 510 38.64 -21.61 12.39
C VAL A 510 37.99 -22.29 13.59
N TYR A 511 38.79 -23.04 14.35
CA TYR A 511 38.32 -23.69 15.57
C TYR A 511 38.75 -22.90 16.81
N ALA A 512 37.77 -22.55 17.64
CA ALA A 512 37.97 -21.96 18.96
C ALA A 512 37.04 -22.68 19.95
N ASP A 513 37.59 -23.15 21.07
CA ASP A 513 36.85 -23.84 22.14
C ASP A 513 35.95 -24.98 21.65
N GLY A 514 36.45 -25.77 20.68
CA GLY A 514 35.72 -26.91 20.10
C GLY A 514 34.62 -26.55 19.10
N LYS A 515 34.33 -25.26 18.88
CA LYS A 515 33.36 -24.77 17.89
C LYS A 515 34.03 -24.35 16.59
N ALA A 516 33.37 -24.63 15.47
CA ALA A 516 33.80 -24.24 14.14
C ALA A 516 33.11 -22.92 13.73
N ARG A 517 33.91 -21.91 13.39
CA ARG A 517 33.43 -20.64 12.81
C ARG A 517 33.91 -20.51 11.37
N ASN A 518 32.98 -20.24 10.47
CA ASN A 518 33.27 -19.96 9.07
C ASN A 518 33.52 -18.46 8.86
N VAL A 519 34.69 -18.13 8.33
CA VAL A 519 35.04 -16.78 7.85
C VAL A 519 35.05 -16.84 6.32
N GLU A 520 34.16 -16.11 5.65
CA GLU A 520 34.19 -16.02 4.19
C GLU A 520 35.49 -15.34 3.75
N THR A 521 36.29 -16.07 2.96
CA THR A 521 37.49 -15.50 2.33
C THR A 521 37.09 -14.87 1.01
N MET A 522 37.22 -13.54 0.90
CA MET A 522 37.12 -12.86 -0.40
C MET A 522 38.20 -13.41 -1.35
N ALA A 523 37.79 -13.80 -2.55
CA ALA A 523 38.70 -14.27 -3.58
C ALA A 523 39.68 -13.15 -3.95
N VAL A 524 40.93 -13.26 -3.50
CA VAL A 524 42.03 -12.47 -4.06
C VAL A 524 42.30 -13.04 -5.44
N ASN A 525 41.99 -12.26 -6.49
CA ASN A 525 42.37 -12.52 -7.88
C ASN A 525 43.87 -12.83 -7.93
N ARG A 526 44.23 -14.12 -8.06
CA ARG A 526 45.54 -14.52 -8.57
C ARG A 526 45.44 -14.57 -10.09
N ASP A 527 45.56 -13.39 -10.71
CA ASP A 527 46.20 -13.32 -12.01
C ASP A 527 46.77 -11.92 -12.27
N ARG A 528 47.96 -11.91 -12.90
CA ARG A 528 48.87 -10.77 -13.21
C ARG A 528 49.87 -10.40 -12.12
N HIS A 529 51.04 -11.05 -12.14
CA HIS A 529 52.34 -10.38 -12.31
C HIS A 529 53.37 -11.43 -12.79
N ARG A 530 53.58 -11.48 -14.11
CA ARG A 530 54.85 -11.85 -14.73
C ARG A 530 55.46 -10.52 -15.22
N GLY A 531 56.74 -10.31 -14.91
CA GLY A 531 57.49 -9.06 -15.11
C GLY A 531 57.51 -8.22 -13.82
N ARG A 532 58.64 -7.87 -13.22
CA ARG A 532 60.05 -7.86 -13.64
C ARG A 532 60.90 -8.51 -12.56
#